data_AF-A0A4S3PWA7-F1
#
_entry.id   AF-A0A4S3PWA7-F1
#
_cell.length_a   1.000
_cell.length_b   1.000
_cell.length_c   1.000
_cell.angle_alpha   90.00
_cell.angle_beta   90.00
_cell.angle_gamma   90.00
#
_symmetry.space_group_name_H-M   'P 1'
#
loop_
_entity.id
_entity.type
_entity.pdbx_description
1 polymer ?
#
loop_
_entity_poly.entity_id
_entity_poly.type
_entity_poly.pdbx_seq_one_letter_code
_entity_poly.pdbx_strand_id
1 'polypeptide(L)'
;MSSLIEEVKKELECFAYKEGKCKILKVNQCEGTVCSFFKTVPQLSVERQRSFEHIQSLDDATRDHIMDFYNIDSVKQQKEVASCDS
;
A
#
# COMPACT_ATOMS: atom_id res chain seq x y z
N MET A 1 -18.26 -24.74 -19.74
CA MET A 1 -17.57 -24.72 -18.44
C MET A 1 -16.07 -24.79 -18.69
N SER A 2 -15.38 -23.66 -18.62
CA SER A 2 -13.97 -23.61 -18.18
C SER A 2 -13.60 -22.14 -17.94
N SER A 3 -14.03 -21.63 -16.79
CA SER A 3 -13.61 -20.34 -16.23
C SER A 3 -12.25 -20.54 -15.56
N LEU A 4 -11.20 -20.80 -16.36
CA LEU A 4 -9.84 -21.07 -15.87
C LEU A 4 -8.83 -20.02 -16.34
N ILE A 5 -9.26 -18.77 -16.46
CA ILE A 5 -8.34 -17.63 -16.50
C ILE A 5 -8.82 -16.61 -15.47
N GLU A 6 -8.95 -17.06 -14.23
CA GLU A 6 -9.08 -16.17 -13.08
C GLU A 6 -7.65 -15.82 -12.66
N GLU A 7 -7.26 -14.58 -12.98
CA GLU A 7 -6.30 -13.74 -12.28
C GLU A 7 -5.31 -14.49 -11.37
N VAL A 8 -4.27 -15.07 -11.96
CA VAL A 8 -3.14 -15.57 -11.19
C VAL A 8 -2.40 -14.35 -10.63
N LYS A 9 -2.81 -13.88 -9.45
CA LYS A 9 -2.09 -12.85 -8.68
C LYS A 9 -0.68 -13.38 -8.44
N LYS A 10 0.28 -12.88 -9.21
CA LYS A 10 1.66 -13.31 -9.10
C LYS A 10 2.21 -12.68 -7.83
N GLU A 11 2.60 -13.49 -6.85
CA GLU A 11 3.14 -12.99 -5.57
C GLU A 11 4.27 -11.97 -5.74
N LEU A 12 5.04 -12.09 -6.84
CA LEU A 12 6.09 -11.15 -7.25
C LEU A 12 5.60 -9.71 -7.47
N GLU A 13 4.31 -9.49 -7.71
CA GLU A 13 3.72 -8.17 -7.89
C GLU A 13 3.34 -7.50 -6.56
N CYS A 14 3.38 -8.25 -5.46
CA CYS A 14 3.08 -7.71 -4.14
C CYS A 14 4.22 -6.83 -3.64
N PHE A 15 3.91 -5.61 -3.15
CA PHE A 15 4.90 -4.67 -2.61
C PHE A 15 5.68 -5.23 -1.40
N ALA A 16 5.07 -6.20 -0.72
CA ALA A 16 5.63 -6.85 0.45
C ALA A 16 6.49 -8.08 0.10
N TYR A 17 6.45 -8.58 -1.14
CA TYR A 17 7.24 -9.73 -1.54
C TYR A 17 8.69 -9.32 -1.83
N LYS A 18 9.64 -9.94 -1.14
CA LYS A 18 11.07 -9.69 -1.31
C LYS A 18 11.85 -10.97 -0.98
N GLU A 19 12.83 -11.32 -1.82
CA GLU A 19 13.73 -12.47 -1.60
C GLU A 19 12.98 -13.80 -1.34
N GLY A 20 11.88 -14.04 -2.09
CA GLY A 20 11.13 -15.29 -2.01
C GLY A 20 10.13 -15.38 -0.86
N LYS A 21 9.91 -14.30 -0.10
CA LYS A 21 8.96 -14.27 1.04
C LYS A 21 8.29 -12.92 1.25
N CYS A 22 7.21 -12.91 2.03
CA CYS A 22 6.62 -11.65 2.51
C CYS A 22 7.51 -11.02 3.58
N LYS A 23 7.84 -9.73 3.44
CA LYS A 23 8.66 -8.98 4.39
C LYS A 23 7.86 -8.40 5.57
N ILE A 24 6.53 -8.31 5.45
CA ILE A 24 5.66 -7.69 6.45
C ILE A 24 5.07 -8.74 7.38
N LEU A 25 4.50 -9.81 6.81
CA LEU A 25 3.89 -10.88 7.58
C LEU A 25 4.98 -11.86 8.00
N LYS A 26 5.17 -12.03 9.31
CA LYS A 26 6.10 -13.04 9.88
C LYS A 26 5.51 -14.45 9.90
N VAL A 27 4.21 -14.55 9.66
CA VAL A 27 3.45 -15.80 9.60
C VAL A 27 3.17 -16.14 8.14
N ASN A 28 3.59 -17.33 7.72
CA ASN A 28 3.39 -17.86 6.37
C ASN A 28 1.91 -18.25 6.09
N GLN A 29 0.96 -17.77 6.91
CA GLN A 29 -0.46 -18.11 6.81
C GLN A 29 -1.19 -17.32 5.71
N CYS A 30 -0.53 -16.32 5.13
CA CYS A 30 -1.12 -15.46 4.10
C CYS A 30 -0.22 -15.41 2.86
N GLU A 31 0.27 -16.57 2.43
CA GLU A 31 1.00 -16.75 1.17
C GLU A 31 0.04 -17.17 0.05
N GLY A 32 0.50 -17.07 -1.19
CA GLY A 32 -0.22 -17.47 -2.39
C GLY A 32 -1.23 -16.45 -2.90
N THR A 33 -2.03 -16.91 -3.86
CA THR A 33 -3.08 -16.13 -4.53
C THR A 33 -4.24 -15.72 -3.62
N VAL A 34 -4.31 -16.28 -2.40
CA VAL A 34 -5.37 -16.08 -1.41
C VAL A 34 -4.97 -15.06 -0.32
N CYS A 35 -3.79 -14.44 -0.43
CA CYS A 35 -3.35 -13.43 0.53
C CYS A 35 -4.30 -12.23 0.54
N SER A 36 -5.07 -12.06 1.64
CA SER A 36 -5.95 -10.91 1.85
C SER A 36 -5.20 -9.58 2.00
N PHE A 37 -3.89 -9.64 2.25
CA PHE A 37 -2.99 -8.49 2.34
C PHE A 37 -2.26 -8.18 1.03
N PHE A 38 -2.52 -8.94 -0.05
CA PHE A 38 -1.88 -8.71 -1.34
C PHE A 38 -2.20 -7.29 -1.85
N LYS A 39 -1.15 -6.57 -2.25
CA LYS A 39 -1.27 -5.23 -2.81
C LYS A 39 -0.12 -4.95 -3.76
N THR A 40 -0.40 -4.38 -4.91
CA THR A 40 0.65 -3.95 -5.85
C THR A 40 1.24 -2.61 -5.41
N VAL A 41 2.44 -2.27 -5.91
CA VAL A 41 3.07 -0.96 -5.63
C VAL A 41 2.18 0.22 -6.07
N PRO A 42 1.55 0.21 -7.26
CA PRO A 42 0.61 1.27 -7.66
C PRO A 42 -0.60 1.38 -6.74
N GLN A 43 -1.21 0.25 -6.35
CA GLN A 43 -2.34 0.26 -5.41
C GLN A 43 -1.96 0.86 -4.07
N LEU A 44 -0.78 0.51 -3.54
CA LEU A 44 -0.27 1.08 -2.29
C LEU A 44 -0.09 2.60 -2.40
N SER A 45 0.44 3.09 -3.52
CA SER A 45 0.63 4.54 -3.74
C SER A 45 -0.71 5.28 -3.73
N VAL A 46 -1.69 4.81 -4.51
CA VAL A 46 -3.03 5.42 -4.59
C VAL A 46 -3.71 5.44 -3.22
N GLU A 47 -3.64 4.34 -2.47
CA GLU A 47 -4.24 4.29 -1.15
C GLU A 47 -3.55 5.21 -0.14
N ARG A 48 -2.21 5.29 -0.16
CA ARG A 48 -1.45 6.24 0.67
C ARG A 48 -1.89 7.67 0.39
N GLN A 49 -2.01 8.02 -0.89
CA GLN A 49 -2.48 9.35 -1.30
C GLN A 49 -3.88 9.64 -0.76
N ARG A 50 -4.83 8.71 -0.91
CA ARG A 50 -6.19 8.88 -0.35
C ARG A 50 -6.19 9.03 1.17
N SER A 51 -5.39 8.23 1.88
CA SER A 51 -5.26 8.35 3.33
C SER A 51 -4.70 9.70 3.73
N PHE A 52 -3.72 10.22 2.99
CA PHE A 52 -3.13 11.53 3.25
C PHE A 52 -4.09 12.67 2.98
N GLU A 53 -4.83 12.63 1.85
CA GLU A 53 -5.91 13.58 1.56
C GLU A 53 -6.98 13.57 2.65
N HIS A 54 -7.35 12.38 3.15
CA HIS A 54 -8.28 12.27 4.26
C HIS A 54 -7.72 12.92 5.53
N ILE A 55 -6.46 12.66 5.89
CA ILE A 55 -5.82 13.30 7.05
C ILE A 55 -5.80 14.83 6.89
N GLN A 56 -5.52 15.35 5.69
CA GLN A 56 -5.56 16.79 5.43
C GLN A 56 -6.96 17.40 5.55
N SER A 57 -8.01 16.61 5.34
CA SER A 57 -9.40 17.09 5.46
C SER A 57 -9.91 17.17 6.90
N LEU A 58 -9.15 16.66 7.87
CA LEU A 58 -9.47 16.75 9.30
C LEU A 58 -9.20 18.16 9.85
N ASP A 59 -9.74 18.46 11.03
CA ASP A 59 -9.43 19.70 11.74
C ASP A 59 -7.93 19.79 12.09
N ASP A 60 -7.44 21.02 12.26
CA ASP A 60 -6.01 21.29 12.43
C ASP A 60 -5.40 20.52 13.63
N ALA A 61 -6.11 20.48 14.76
CA ALA A 61 -5.60 19.80 15.95
C ALA A 61 -5.49 18.29 15.75
N THR A 62 -6.51 17.67 15.14
CA THR A 62 -6.50 16.24 14.83
C THR A 62 -5.44 15.90 13.77
N ARG A 63 -5.36 16.69 12.69
CA ARG A 63 -4.37 16.50 11.63
C ARG A 63 -2.96 16.59 12.20
N ASP A 64 -2.64 17.65 12.92
CA ASP A 64 -1.29 17.90 13.43
C ASP A 64 -0.89 16.81 14.45
N HIS A 65 -1.83 16.38 15.31
CA HIS A 65 -1.61 15.25 16.21
C HIS A 65 -1.27 13.95 15.45
N ILE A 66 -1.99 13.63 14.37
CA ILE A 66 -1.73 12.45 13.53
C ILE A 66 -0.37 12.57 12.84
N MET A 67 -0.05 13.73 12.27
CA MET A 67 1.23 13.97 11.58
C MET A 67 2.40 13.78 12.54
N ASP A 68 2.33 14.34 13.74
CA ASP A 68 3.36 14.21 14.77
C ASP A 68 3.47 12.77 15.29
N PHE A 69 2.34 12.15 15.63
CA PHE A 69 2.31 10.80 16.21
C PHE A 69 2.93 9.75 15.27
N TYR A 70 2.65 9.86 13.98
CA TYR A 70 3.17 8.95 12.96
C TYR A 70 4.45 9.46 12.27
N ASN A 71 5.00 10.60 12.69
CA ASN A 71 6.15 11.28 12.05
C ASN A 71 5.98 11.41 10.52
N ILE A 72 4.80 11.86 10.10
CA ILE A 72 4.47 12.01 8.68
C ILE A 72 5.03 13.34 8.18
N ASP A 73 6.15 13.28 7.45
CA ASP A 73 6.69 14.44 6.76
C ASP A 73 5.87 14.72 5.48
N SER A 74 5.14 15.84 5.46
CA SER A 74 4.36 16.32 4.31
C SER A 74 5.18 16.46 3.01
N VAL A 75 6.50 16.69 3.12
CA VAL A 75 7.45 16.83 2.00
C VAL A 75 7.82 15.48 1.36
N LYS A 76 7.74 14.37 2.10
CA LYS A 76 8.14 13.03 1.59
C LYS A 76 7.02 12.39 0.77
N GLN A 77 5.76 12.62 1.12
CA GLN A 77 4.63 12.00 0.41
C GLN A 77 4.39 12.61 -0.97
N GLN A 78 4.67 13.91 -1.18
CA GLN A 78 4.53 14.55 -2.50
C GLN A 78 5.53 14.02 -3.55
N LYS A 79 6.67 13.42 -3.14
CA LYS A 79 7.66 12.86 -4.08
C LYS A 79 7.29 11.47 -4.62
N GLU A 80 6.47 10.69 -3.92
CA GLU A 80 5.97 9.41 -4.46
C GLU A 80 4.87 9.64 -5.53
N VAL A 81 4.22 10.81 -5.54
CA VAL A 81 3.10 11.17 -6.43
C VAL A 81 3.56 11.60 -7.83
N ALA A 82 4.76 12.20 -7.97
CA ALA A 82 5.23 12.74 -9.25
C ALA A 82 5.82 11.71 -10.23
N SER A 83 5.82 10.42 -9.89
CA SER A 83 6.46 9.36 -10.70
C SER A 83 5.46 8.47 -11.46
N CYS A 84 4.17 8.74 -11.41
CA CYS A 84 3.13 7.88 -11.97
C CYS A 84 2.30 8.59 -13.05
N ASP A 85 2.95 9.33 -13.93
CA ASP A 85 2.42 9.74 -15.24
C ASP A 85 3.53 9.52 -16.27
N SER A 86 3.69 8.27 -16.74
CA SER A 86 4.46 7.92 -17.94
C SER A 86 3.97 6.58 -18.50
#